data_AF-A0A562QJN8-F1
#
_entry.id   AF-A0A562QJN8-F1
#
_cell.length_a   1.000
_cell.length_b   1.000
_cell.length_c   1.000
_cell.angle_alpha   90.00
_cell.angle_beta   90.00
_cell.angle_gamma   90.00
#
_symmetry.space_group_name_H-M   'P 1'
#
loop_
_entity.id
_entity.type
_entity.pdbx_description
1 polymer ?
#
loop_
_entity_poly.entity_id
_entity_poly.type
_entity_poly.pdbx_seq_one_letter_code
_entity_poly.pdbx_strand_id
1 'polypeptide(L)' 'MTADTDAVYIDVREVGEFADSSIAGMVNMPLSKLATIYIDLPREHEIVVICRKW' A
#
# COMPACT_ATOMS: atom_id res chain seq x y z
N MET A 1 -19.62 -6.49 5.43
CA MET A 1 -18.58 -5.93 4.55
C MET A 1 -18.01 -7.12 3.79
N THR A 2 -18.42 -7.33 2.55
CA THR A 2 -17.78 -8.33 1.69
C THR A 2 -16.52 -7.67 1.15
N ALA A 3 -15.34 -8.19 1.48
CA ALA A 3 -14.10 -7.70 0.91
C ALA A 3 -14.20 -7.78 -0.62
N ASP A 4 -13.86 -6.70 -1.32
CA ASP A 4 -13.67 -6.75 -2.75
C ASP A 4 -12.58 -7.78 -3.06
N THR A 5 -12.87 -8.72 -3.97
CA THR A 5 -11.89 -9.78 -4.30
C THR A 5 -10.70 -9.20 -5.08
N ASP A 6 -10.87 -8.00 -5.63
CA ASP A 6 -9.88 -7.29 -6.44
C ASP A 6 -9.25 -6.07 -5.71
N ALA A 7 -9.32 -6.03 -4.38
CA ALA A 7 -8.70 -4.95 -3.60
C ALA A 7 -7.18 -4.87 -3.82
N VAL A 8 -6.65 -3.65 -3.88
CA VAL A 8 -5.22 -3.37 -3.98
C VAL A 8 -4.65 -3.08 -2.61
N TYR A 9 -3.65 -3.87 -2.21
CA TYR A 9 -3.01 -3.76 -0.91
C TYR A 9 -1.70 -2.98 -0.99
N ILE A 10 -1.65 -1.86 -0.28
CA ILE A 10 -0.52 -0.92 -0.31
C ILE A 10 0.10 -0.79 1.08
N ASP A 11 1.42 -0.92 1.12
CA ASP A 11 2.23 -0.67 2.30
C ASP A 11 2.97 0.66 2.15
N VAL A 12 2.61 1.65 2.98
CA VAL A 12 3.21 3.00 2.92
C VAL A 12 4.42 3.19 3.82
N ARG A 13 4.95 2.11 4.42
CA ARG A 13 6.20 2.15 5.19
C ARG A 13 7.40 2.46 4.29
N GLU A 14 8.49 2.92 4.89
CA GLU A 14 9.72 3.18 4.14
C GLU A 14 10.33 1.88 3.61
N VAL A 15 11.09 1.98 2.52
CA VAL A 15 11.60 0.83 1.76
C VAL A 15 12.37 -0.15 2.65
N GLY A 16 13.12 0.36 3.63
CA GLY A 16 13.87 -0.46 4.58
C GLY A 16 12.97 -1.32 5.49
N GLU A 17 11.86 -0.77 5.96
CA GLU A 17 10.90 -1.49 6.80
C GLU A 17 10.16 -2.57 6.00
N PHE A 18 9.83 -2.27 4.73
CA PHE A 18 9.18 -3.22 3.83
C PHE A 18 10.12 -4.37 3.42
N ALA A 19 11.39 -4.07 3.21
CA ALA A 19 12.43 -5.05 2.88
C ALA A 19 12.80 -5.94 4.07
N ASP A 20 12.79 -5.40 5.29
CA ASP A 20 13.01 -6.17 6.51
C ASP A 20 11.88 -7.18 6.75
N SER A 21 10.62 -6.73 6.59
CA SER A 21 9.45 -7.61 6.65
C SER A 21 8.24 -7.01 5.95
N SER A 22 7.52 -7.81 5.19
CA SER A 22 6.30 -7.40 4.49
C SER A 22 5.31 -8.55 4.34
N ILE A 23 4.05 -8.20 4.11
CA ILE A 23 3.00 -9.16 3.81
C ILE A 23 3.07 -9.48 2.32
N ALA A 24 3.09 -10.77 1.97
CA ALA A 24 3.13 -11.22 0.58
C ALA A 24 1.93 -10.67 -0.21
N GLY A 25 2.20 -10.16 -1.42
CA GLY A 25 1.17 -9.58 -2.30
C GLY A 25 0.93 -8.09 -2.11
N MET A 26 1.56 -7.44 -1.13
CA MET A 26 1.48 -5.98 -0.97
C MET A 26 2.46 -5.24 -1.87
N VAL A 27 2.05 -4.07 -2.33
CA VAL A 27 2.91 -3.14 -3.08
C VAL A 27 3.45 -2.07 -2.12
N ASN A 28 4.77 -1.85 -2.13
CA ASN A 28 5.36 -0.77 -1.35
C ASN A 28 5.22 0.57 -2.05
N MET A 29 4.59 1.54 -1.38
CA MET A 29 4.41 2.90 -1.86
C MET A 29 4.74 3.88 -0.72
N PRO A 30 6.03 4.18 -0.46
CA PRO A 30 6.46 4.93 0.71
C PRO A 30 5.71 6.25 0.89
N LEU A 31 5.26 6.54 2.11
CA LEU A 31 4.48 7.73 2.42
C LEU A 31 5.21 9.02 2.02
N SER A 32 6.54 9.05 2.13
CA SER A 32 7.40 10.15 1.70
C SER A 32 7.32 10.47 0.20
N LYS A 33 6.90 9.51 -0.63
CA LYS A 33 6.72 9.64 -2.09
C LYS A 33 5.26 9.60 -2.53
N LEU A 34 4.34 9.23 -1.65
CA LEU A 34 2.94 8.99 -1.98
C LEU A 34 2.28 10.19 -2.69
N ALA A 35 2.59 11.41 -2.25
CA ALA A 35 2.05 12.65 -2.83
C ALA A 35 2.33 12.83 -4.33
N THR A 36 3.34 12.15 -4.90
CA THR A 36 3.69 12.24 -6.31
C THR A 36 3.31 11.00 -7.11
N ILE A 37 3.19 9.84 -6.46
CA ILE A 37 3.00 8.53 -7.14
C ILE A 37 1.58 7.96 -7.00
N TYR A 38 0.73 8.55 -6.16
CA TYR A 38 -0.66 8.08 -5.98
C TYR A 38 -1.50 8.13 -7.27
N ILE A 39 -1.05 8.86 -8.28
CA ILE A 39 -1.75 8.98 -9.56
C ILE A 39 -1.79 7.66 -10.33
N ASP A 40 -0.87 6.74 -10.04
CA ASP A 40 -0.78 5.42 -10.67
C ASP A 40 -1.76 4.41 -10.04
N LEU A 41 -2.51 4.81 -9.00
CA LEU A 41 -3.45 3.92 -8.33
C LEU A 41 -4.74 3.72 -9.16
N PRO A 42 -5.21 2.47 -9.29
CA PRO A 42 -6.46 2.18 -9.97
C PRO A 42 -7.62 2.77 -9.15
N ARG A 43 -8.49 3.56 -9.79
CA ARG A 43 -9.56 4.29 -9.10
C ARG A 43 -10.83 3.48 -8.92
N GLU A 44 -10.92 2.38 -9.66
CA GLU A 44 -12.07 1.49 -9.73
C GLU A 44 -12.03 0.38 -8.68
N HIS A 45 -10.89 0.22 -7.99
CA HIS A 45 -10.65 -0.84 -7.02
C HIS A 45 -10.59 -0.29 -5.60
N GLU A 46 -11.01 -1.08 -4.62
CA GLU A 46 -10.79 -0.76 -3.21
C GLU A 46 -9.29 -0.70 -2.91
N ILE A 47 -8.84 0.41 -2.30
CA ILE A 47 -7.45 0.58 -1.89
C ILE A 47 -7.34 0.37 -0.39
N VAL A 48 -6.62 -0.69 0.02
CA VAL A 48 -6.36 -1.02 1.42
C VAL A 48 -4.93 -0.63 1.77
N VAL A 49 -4.79 0.34 2.67
CA VAL A 49 -3.49 0.88 3.07
C VAL A 49 -3.13 0.41 4.47
N ILE A 50 -1.90 -0.08 4.65
CA ILE A 50 -1.32 -0.29 5.97
C ILE A 50 -0.14 0.65 6.21
N CYS A 51 0.05 1.00 7.47
CA CYS A 51 1.17 1.78 7.94
C CYS A 51 1.61 1.23 9.30
N ARG A 52 2.86 1.48 9.69
CA ARG A 52 3.30 1.28 11.06
C ARG A 52 2.97 2.54 11.87
N LYS A 53 2.18 2.38 12.93
CA LYS A 53 2.08 3.39 13.98
C LYS A 53 3.37 3.24 14.81
N TRP A 54 4.09 4.34 14.98
CA TRP A 54 5.31 4.40 15.81
C TRP A 54 5.05 3.87 17.22
#